data_AF-A0A3E0WVQ9-F1
#
_entry.id   AF-A0A3E0WVQ9-F1
#
_cell.length_a   1.000
_cell.length_b   1.000
_cell.length_c   1.000
_cell.angle_alpha   90.00
_cell.angle_beta   90.00
_cell.angle_gamma   90.00
#
_symmetry.space_group_name_H-M   'P 1'
#
loop_
_entity.id
_entity.type
_entity.pdbx_description
1 polymer ?
#
loop_
_entity_poly.entity_id
_entity_poly.type
_entity_poly.pdbx_seq_one_letter_code
_entity_poly.pdbx_strand_id
1 'polypeptide(L)'
;MCITCTKKGVKQLQFGAVLKKMRKGAGFSQEDMAERLHMSRSNVSRLESNKLELKAADLINWCKQTQAHDLLIAFIYNTDAVSAVQQLSQLITGTVLRFGGLI
;
A
#
# COMPACT_ATOMS: atom_id res chain seq x y z
N MET A 1 -37.60 -14.25 9.84
CA MET A 1 -36.65 -13.71 10.84
C MET A 1 -35.24 -13.98 10.33
N CYS A 2 -34.53 -13.00 9.75
CA CYS A 2 -33.13 -13.19 9.35
C CYS A 2 -32.28 -12.17 10.11
N ILE A 3 -31.48 -12.67 11.03
CA ILE A 3 -30.64 -11.88 11.93
C ILE A 3 -29.41 -11.44 11.11
N THR A 4 -29.39 -10.21 10.61
CA THR A 4 -28.17 -9.62 10.07
C THR A 4 -27.28 -9.24 11.26
N CYS A 5 -26.35 -10.13 11.59
CA CYS A 5 -25.29 -9.90 12.57
C CYS A 5 -24.46 -8.67 12.16
N THR A 6 -24.57 -7.59 12.94
CA THR A 6 -23.79 -6.36 12.79
C THR A 6 -22.36 -6.61 13.28
N LYS A 7 -21.41 -6.73 12.35
CA LYS A 7 -19.99 -6.86 12.69
C LYS A 7 -19.48 -5.57 13.35
N LYS A 8 -19.05 -5.73 14.61
CA LYS A 8 -18.40 -4.72 15.47
C LYS A 8 -17.20 -4.06 14.78
N GLY A 9 -17.02 -2.79 15.10
CA GLY A 9 -16.09 -1.84 14.52
C GLY A 9 -14.65 -2.34 14.39
N VAL A 10 -14.25 -2.58 13.15
CA VAL A 10 -12.86 -2.48 12.70
C VAL A 10 -12.67 -1.04 12.25
N LYS A 11 -11.62 -0.37 12.71
CA LYS A 11 -11.21 0.94 12.17
C LYS A 11 -11.02 0.75 10.67
N GLN A 12 -11.92 1.33 9.86
CA GLN A 12 -11.90 1.13 8.41
C GLN A 12 -10.58 1.66 7.85
N LEU A 13 -9.65 0.74 7.58
CA LEU A 13 -8.41 1.06 6.89
C LEU A 13 -8.79 1.52 5.49
N GLN A 14 -8.46 2.75 5.14
CA GLN A 14 -8.83 3.36 3.86
C GLN A 14 -7.91 2.84 2.74
N PHE A 15 -8.11 1.59 2.32
CA PHE A 15 -7.30 0.93 1.28
C PHE A 15 -7.42 1.60 -0.10
N GLY A 16 -8.54 2.24 -0.40
CA GLY A 16 -8.85 2.76 -1.73
C GLY A 16 -7.81 3.75 -2.27
N ALA A 17 -7.26 4.61 -1.42
CA ALA A 17 -6.21 5.55 -1.81
C ALA A 17 -4.90 4.85 -2.16
N VAL A 18 -4.56 3.78 -1.44
CA VAL A 18 -3.36 2.96 -1.67
C VAL A 18 -3.50 2.18 -2.97
N LEU A 19 -4.65 1.52 -3.19
CA LEU A 19 -4.95 0.81 -4.43
C LEU A 19 -4.85 1.72 -5.65
N LYS A 20 -5.38 2.95 -5.53
CA LYS A 20 -5.28 3.97 -6.58
C LYS A 20 -3.84 4.40 -6.85
N LYS A 21 -3.02 4.57 -5.80
CA LYS A 21 -1.59 4.85 -5.96
C LYS A 21 -0.85 3.70 -6.63
N MET A 22 -1.08 2.46 -6.21
CA MET A 22 -0.48 1.26 -6.82
C MET A 22 -0.83 1.15 -8.31
N ARG A 23 -2.12 1.33 -8.66
CA ARG A 23 -2.57 1.27 -10.05
C ARG A 23 -1.93 2.36 -10.90
N LYS A 24 -1.92 3.60 -10.42
CA LYS A 24 -1.29 4.73 -11.13
C LYS A 24 0.22 4.56 -11.25
N GLY A 25 0.89 4.03 -10.22
CA GLY A 25 2.32 3.73 -10.25
C GLY A 25 2.68 2.68 -11.30
N ALA A 26 1.79 1.72 -11.54
CA ALA A 26 1.92 0.73 -12.61
C ALA A 26 1.47 1.24 -14.00
N GLY A 27 0.96 2.47 -14.10
CA GLY A 27 0.52 3.07 -15.37
C GLY A 27 -0.81 2.55 -15.92
N PHE A 28 -1.63 1.87 -15.12
CA PHE A 28 -2.89 1.26 -15.60
C PHE A 28 -4.09 2.22 -15.48
N SER A 29 -4.99 2.18 -16.46
CA SER A 29 -6.33 2.77 -16.34
C SER A 29 -7.23 1.90 -15.43
N GLN A 30 -8.43 2.39 -15.07
CA GLN A 30 -9.36 1.60 -14.26
C GLN A 30 -9.89 0.40 -15.06
N GLU A 31 -10.00 0.57 -16.36
CA GLU A 31 -10.42 -0.41 -17.36
C GLU A 31 -9.35 -1.50 -17.51
N ASP A 32 -8.08 -1.13 -17.69
CA ASP A 32 -6.97 -2.09 -17.76
C ASP A 32 -6.87 -2.93 -16.48
N MET A 33 -7.08 -2.29 -15.33
CA MET A 33 -7.04 -2.98 -14.05
C MET A 33 -8.22 -3.92 -13.86
N ALA A 34 -9.40 -3.52 -14.35
CA ALA A 34 -10.60 -4.33 -14.33
C ALA A 34 -10.44 -5.60 -15.19
N GLU A 35 -9.86 -5.47 -16.38
CA GLU A 35 -9.55 -6.59 -17.27
C GLU A 35 -8.57 -7.58 -16.62
N ARG A 36 -7.47 -7.08 -16.05
CA ARG A 36 -6.43 -7.89 -15.39
C ARG A 36 -6.94 -8.64 -14.16
N LEU A 37 -7.90 -8.07 -13.45
CA LEU A 37 -8.49 -8.65 -12.25
C LEU A 37 -9.78 -9.42 -12.52
N HIS A 38 -10.22 -9.50 -13.78
CA HIS A 38 -11.49 -10.12 -14.19
C HIS A 38 -12.69 -9.61 -13.38
N MET A 39 -12.73 -8.30 -13.11
CA MET A 39 -13.82 -7.64 -12.41
C MET A 39 -14.34 -6.45 -13.21
N SER A 40 -15.52 -5.93 -12.85
CA SER A 40 -16.04 -4.75 -13.54
C SER A 40 -15.25 -3.49 -13.17
N ARG A 41 -15.13 -2.55 -14.11
CA ARG A 41 -14.58 -1.20 -13.87
C ARG A 41 -15.28 -0.50 -12.69
N SER A 42 -16.59 -0.67 -12.57
CA SER A 42 -17.36 -0.15 -11.44
C SER A 42 -16.92 -0.73 -10.09
N ASN A 43 -16.56 -2.02 -10.03
CA ASN A 43 -15.99 -2.62 -8.82
C ASN A 43 -14.63 -2.02 -8.48
N VAL A 44 -13.74 -1.86 -9.47
CA VAL A 44 -12.45 -1.17 -9.29
C VAL A 44 -12.66 0.24 -8.72
N SER A 45 -13.57 1.03 -9.29
CA SER A 45 -13.87 2.37 -8.78
C SER A 45 -14.45 2.36 -7.37
N ARG A 46 -15.26 1.36 -7.01
CA ARG A 46 -15.83 1.22 -5.66
C ARG A 46 -14.78 0.80 -4.64
N LEU A 47 -13.82 -0.05 -5.02
CA LEU A 47 -12.67 -0.41 -4.19
C LEU A 47 -11.78 0.82 -3.95
N GLU A 48 -11.44 1.59 -5.00
CA GLU A 48 -10.64 2.81 -4.88
C GLU A 48 -11.31 3.92 -4.05
N SER A 49 -12.64 3.90 -3.96
CA SER A 49 -13.43 4.85 -3.16
C SER A 49 -13.87 4.30 -1.79
N ASN A 50 -13.38 3.13 -1.38
CA ASN A 50 -13.75 2.44 -0.13
C ASN A 50 -15.27 2.18 0.01
N LYS A 51 -16.00 2.15 -1.11
CA LYS A 51 -17.43 1.81 -1.19
C LYS A 51 -17.68 0.31 -1.35
N LEU A 52 -16.63 -0.47 -1.52
CA LEU A 52 -16.65 -1.93 -1.59
C LEU A 52 -15.55 -2.47 -0.65
N GLU A 53 -15.90 -3.50 0.12
CA GLU A 53 -14.96 -4.17 1.00
C GLU A 53 -13.92 -4.94 0.16
N LEU A 54 -12.64 -4.73 0.48
CA LEU A 54 -11.53 -5.38 -0.20
C LEU A 54 -11.29 -6.76 0.42
N LYS A 55 -11.45 -7.83 -0.37
CA LYS A 55 -11.07 -9.17 0.07
C LYS A 55 -9.55 -9.33 -0.01
N ALA A 56 -8.98 -10.09 0.92
CA ALA A 56 -7.54 -10.36 0.94
C ALA A 56 -7.05 -11.01 -0.37
N ALA A 57 -7.84 -11.90 -0.97
CA ALA A 57 -7.51 -12.52 -2.26
C ALA A 57 -7.41 -11.49 -3.40
N ASP A 58 -8.34 -10.54 -3.45
CA ASP A 58 -8.34 -9.47 -4.46
C ASP A 58 -7.14 -8.54 -4.28
N LEU A 59 -6.77 -8.23 -3.02
CA LEU A 59 -5.59 -7.44 -2.70
C LEU A 59 -4.29 -8.12 -3.16
N ILE A 60 -4.16 -9.42 -2.93
CA ILE A 60 -2.99 -10.20 -3.38
C ILE A 60 -2.89 -10.16 -4.91
N ASN A 61 -4.00 -10.37 -5.61
CA ASN A 61 -4.03 -10.29 -7.08
C ASN A 61 -3.70 -8.88 -7.58
N TRP A 62 -4.20 -7.85 -6.90
CA TRP A 62 -3.88 -6.45 -7.20
C TRP A 62 -2.38 -6.20 -7.14
N CYS A 63 -1.72 -6.66 -6.06
CA CYS A 63 -0.28 -6.49 -5.88
C CYS A 63 0.54 -7.24 -6.93
N LYS A 64 0.10 -8.45 -7.32
CA LYS A 64 0.75 -9.22 -8.38
C LYS A 64 0.69 -8.48 -9.73
N GLN A 65 -0.45 -7.86 -10.05
CA GLN A 65 -0.61 -7.13 -11.31
C GLN A 65 0.19 -5.83 -11.34
N THR A 66 0.27 -5.10 -10.21
CA THR A 66 0.97 -3.81 -10.14
C THR A 66 2.46 -3.94 -9.81
N GLN A 67 2.94 -5.14 -9.46
CA GLN A 67 4.29 -5.40 -8.93
C GLN A 67 4.65 -4.51 -7.72
N ALA A 68 3.64 -3.95 -7.04
CA ALA A 68 3.82 -2.92 -6.01
C ALA A 68 3.81 -3.52 -4.60
N HIS A 69 4.66 -4.53 -4.35
CA HIS A 69 4.75 -5.20 -3.06
C HIS A 69 5.27 -4.27 -1.96
N ASP A 70 6.23 -3.39 -2.26
CA ASP A 70 6.79 -2.41 -1.32
C ASP A 70 5.73 -1.44 -0.77
N LEU A 71 4.79 -1.01 -1.61
CA LEU A 71 3.72 -0.09 -1.22
C LEU A 71 2.71 -0.74 -0.28
N LEU A 72 2.46 -2.05 -0.45
CA LEU A 72 1.62 -2.81 0.48
C LEU A 72 2.32 -2.99 1.82
N ILE A 73 3.61 -3.35 1.80
CA ILE A 73 4.42 -3.58 3.01
C ILE A 73 4.52 -2.27 3.81
N ALA A 74 4.90 -1.16 3.18
CA ALA A 74 4.96 0.15 3.84
C ALA A 74 3.64 0.53 4.51
N PHE A 75 2.52 0.21 3.87
CA PHE A 75 1.19 0.47 4.42
C PHE A 75 0.83 -0.44 5.61
N ILE A 76 1.11 -1.75 5.53
CA ILE A 76 0.83 -2.71 6.61
C ILE A 76 1.65 -2.40 7.85
N TYR A 77 2.94 -2.09 7.67
CA TYR A 77 3.83 -1.79 8.79
C TYR A 77 3.64 -0.36 9.33
N ASN A 78 2.86 0.49 8.65
CA ASN A 78 2.74 1.93 8.93
C ASN A 78 4.11 2.59 9.13
N THR A 79 5.14 2.03 8.50
CA THR A 79 6.52 2.50 8.56
C THR A 79 6.72 3.37 7.34
N ASP A 80 6.85 4.67 7.55
CA ASP A 80 7.48 5.55 6.58
C ASP A 80 8.87 4.97 6.29
N ALA A 81 9.17 4.68 5.02
CA ALA A 81 10.47 4.18 4.56
C ALA A 81 11.68 5.09 4.92
N VAL A 82 11.42 6.22 5.59
CA VAL A 82 12.35 7.25 6.04
C VAL A 82 13.26 6.76 7.17
N SER A 83 12.82 5.82 8.03
CA SER A 83 13.61 5.37 9.19
C SER A 83 14.86 4.56 8.82
N ALA A 84 14.92 3.98 7.62
CA ALA A 84 16.10 3.24 7.15
C ALA A 84 17.25 4.17 6.71
N VAL A 85 16.94 5.36 6.18
CA VAL A 85 17.95 6.31 5.68
C VAL A 85 18.67 7.04 6.82
N GLN A 86 18.00 7.23 7.95
CA GLN A 86 18.52 8.00 9.08
C GLN A 86 19.58 7.25 9.91
N GLN A 87 19.60 5.91 9.85
CA GLN A 87 20.64 5.11 10.52
C GLN A 87 21.97 5.12 9.74
N LEU A 88 21.92 5.22 8.41
CA LEU A 88 23.12 5.29 7.57
C LEU A 88 23.84 6.65 7.70
N SER A 89 23.09 7.76 7.88
CA SER A 89 23.70 9.09 8.05
C SER A 89 24.48 9.21 9.36
N GLN A 90 24.06 8.53 10.43
CA GLN A 90 24.78 8.49 11.71
C GLN A 90 26.09 7.71 11.62
N LEU A 91 26.16 6.67 10.78
CA LEU A 91 27.40 5.91 10.56
C LEU A 91 28.43 6.70 9.75
N ILE A 92 28.00 7.42 8.70
CA ILE A 92 28.89 8.28 7.90
C ILE A 92 29.43 9.43 8.77
N THR A 93 28.55 10.10 9.52
CA THR A 93 28.94 11.20 10.43
C THR A 93 29.85 10.71 11.56
N GLY A 94 29.54 9.54 12.15
CA GLY A 94 30.35 8.94 13.20
C GLY A 94 31.73 8.46 12.73
N THR A 95 31.86 8.00 11.48
CA THR A 95 33.15 7.54 10.94
C THR A 95 34.04 8.71 10.57
N VAL A 96 33.49 9.80 10.02
CA VAL A 96 34.25 11.02 9.71
C VAL A 96 34.72 11.73 10.98
N LEU A 97 33.89 11.82 12.03
CA LEU A 97 34.32 12.39 13.32
C LEU A 97 35.29 11.50 14.09
N ARG A 98 35.14 10.17 14.03
CA ARG A 98 35.96 9.23 14.80
C ARG A 98 37.30 8.88 14.15
N PHE A 99 37.42 8.99 12.82
CA PHE A 99 38.66 8.70 12.09
C PHE A 99 39.24 9.88 11.31
N GLY A 100 38.51 10.98 11.11
CA GLY A 100 38.93 12.14 10.32
C GLY A 100 39.02 13.47 11.07
N GLY A 101 38.77 13.50 12.37
CA GLY A 101 38.94 14.69 13.21
C GLY A 101 40.40 14.92 13.62
N LEU A 102 41.28 15.23 12.67
CA LEU A 102 42.59 15.83 12.92
C LEU A 102 42.82 16.98 11.92
N ILE A 103 42.10 18.08 12.14
CA ILE A 103 42.59 19.46 11.97
C ILE A 103 41.95 20.33 13.04
#